data_AF-A0A7X0RV19-F1
#
_entry.id   AF-A0A7X0RV19-F1
#
_cell.length_a   1.000
_cell.length_b   1.000
_cell.length_c   1.000
_cell.angle_alpha   90.00
_cell.angle_beta   90.00
_cell.angle_gamma   90.00
#
_symmetry.space_group_name_H-M   'P 1'
#
loop_
_entity.id
_entity.type
_entity.pdbx_description
1 polymer ?
#
loop_
_entity_poly.entity_id
_entity_poly.type
_entity_poly.pdbx_seq_one_letter_code
_entity_poly.pdbx_strand_id
1 'polypeptide(L)' 'MLKRYAADSRIQWVGKAWEIKQALRQERRRAGGDALLADLLPKSRQDAALQRARPNP' A
#
# COMPACT_ATOMS: atom_id res chain seq x y z
N MET A 1 15.32 -12.79 -0.75
CA MET A 1 14.92 -11.76 -1.72
C MET A 1 13.43 -11.55 -1.55
N LEU A 2 13.04 -10.38 -1.07
CA LEU A 2 11.64 -10.04 -0.82
C LEU A 2 11.00 -9.48 -2.09
N LYS A 3 9.89 -10.10 -2.54
CA LYS A 3 9.05 -9.60 -3.62
C LYS A 3 7.79 -8.97 -3.02
N ARG A 4 7.41 -7.79 -3.51
CA ARG A 4 6.15 -7.13 -3.17
C ARG A 4 5.27 -7.12 -4.41
N TYR A 5 4.12 -7.78 -4.33
CA TYR A 5 3.06 -7.70 -5.33
C TYR A 5 1.98 -6.80 -4.78
N ALA A 6 1.57 -5.81 -5.56
CA ALA A 6 0.49 -4.92 -5.22
C ALA A 6 -0.59 -5.04 -6.29
N ALA A 7 -1.81 -5.29 -5.86
CA ALA A 7 -3.03 -5.24 -6.66
C ALA A 7 -3.98 -4.23 -6.03
N ASP A 8 -5.02 -3.85 -6.78
CA ASP A 8 -5.95 -2.78 -6.43
C ASP A 8 -6.54 -2.89 -5.01
N SER A 9 -6.74 -4.12 -4.51
CA SER A 9 -7.33 -4.40 -3.19
C SER A 9 -6.43 -5.19 -2.24
N ARG A 10 -5.20 -5.56 -2.65
CA ARG A 10 -4.32 -6.39 -1.81
C ARG A 10 -2.84 -6.14 -2.04
N ILE A 11 -2.06 -6.29 -0.98
CA ILE A 11 -0.60 -6.34 -1.04
C ILE A 11 -0.14 -7.70 -0.56
N GLN A 12 0.78 -8.32 -1.29
CA GLN A 12 1.36 -9.60 -0.94
C GLN A 12 2.88 -9.50 -0.96
N TRP A 13 3.50 -9.78 0.19
CA TRP A 13 4.94 -9.93 0.31
C TRP A 13 5.31 -11.41 0.23
N VAL A 14 6.22 -11.75 -0.67
CA VAL A 14 6.71 -13.12 -0.86
C VAL A 14 8.22 -13.13 -0.62
N GLY A 15 8.65 -13.84 0.41
CA GLY A 15 10.05 -13.90 0.84
C GLY A 15 10.20 -14.64 2.16
N LYS A 16 11.39 -14.59 2.77
CA LYS A 16 11.61 -15.19 4.09
C LYS A 16 10.81 -14.43 5.14
N ALA A 17 10.33 -15.13 6.17
CA ALA A 17 9.49 -14.53 7.23
C ALA A 17 10.16 -13.32 7.90
N TRP A 18 11.49 -13.35 8.09
CA TRP A 18 12.22 -12.22 8.67
C TRP A 18 12.27 -11.01 7.72
N GLU A 19 12.35 -11.22 6.41
CA GLU A 19 12.34 -10.14 5.40
C GLU A 19 10.98 -9.43 5.42
N ILE A 20 9.90 -10.20 5.50
CA ILE A 20 8.52 -9.67 5.58
C ILE A 20 8.34 -8.86 6.87
N LYS A 21 8.80 -9.38 8.03
CA LYS A 21 8.73 -8.65 9.31
C LYS A 21 9.50 -7.33 9.27
N GLN A 22 10.67 -7.30 8.66
CA GLN A 22 11.48 -6.08 8.53
C GLN A 22 10.79 -5.05 7.62
N ALA A 23 10.24 -5.48 6.49
CA ALA A 23 9.49 -4.62 5.59
C ALA A 23 8.26 -4.00 6.26
N LEU A 24 7.46 -4.80 6.99
CA LEU A 24 6.32 -4.29 7.76
C LEU A 24 6.73 -3.27 8.83
N ARG A 25 7.84 -3.51 9.54
CA ARG A 25 8.39 -2.52 10.50
C ARG A 25 8.85 -1.24 9.84
N GLN A 26 9.44 -1.32 8.65
CA GLN A 26 9.88 -0.15 7.90
C GLN A 26 8.69 0.66 7.40
N GLU A 27 7.66 0.00 6.90
CA GLU A 27 6.43 0.63 6.43
C GLU A 27 5.69 1.32 7.60
N ARG A 28 5.56 0.64 8.76
CA ARG A 28 4.99 1.24 9.98
C ARG A 28 5.76 2.48 10.45
N ARG A 29 7.10 2.49 10.31
CA ARG A 29 7.90 3.68 10.65
C ARG A 29 7.71 4.82 9.65
N ARG A 30 7.49 4.51 8.37
CA ARG A 30 7.30 5.51 7.31
C ARG A 30 5.92 6.15 7.36
N ALA A 31 4.88 5.35 7.55
CA ALA A 31 3.50 5.81 7.49
C ALA A 31 2.95 6.24 8.87
N GLY A 32 3.67 5.97 9.96
CA GLY A 32 3.20 6.21 11.32
C GLY A 32 2.47 5.01 11.91
N GLY A 33 2.31 4.98 13.23
CA GLY A 33 1.74 3.84 13.98
C GLY A 33 0.32 3.45 13.57
N ASP A 34 -0.45 4.40 13.03
CA ASP A 34 -1.86 4.24 12.65
C ASP A 34 -2.10 4.04 11.15
N ALA A 35 -1.05 3.76 10.37
CA ALA A 35 -1.21 3.53 8.94
C ALA A 35 -2.11 2.32 8.67
N LEU A 36 -3.22 2.55 7.97
CA LEU A 36 -4.15 1.52 7.57
C LEU A 36 -3.63 0.82 6.32
N LEU A 37 -4.08 -0.43 6.10
CA LEU A 37 -3.76 -1.15 4.86
C LEU A 37 -4.17 -0.36 3.61
N ALA A 38 -5.25 0.42 3.69
CA ALA A 38 -5.71 1.30 2.63
C ALA A 38 -4.67 2.36 2.22
N ASP A 39 -3.88 2.86 3.17
CA ASP A 39 -2.83 3.86 2.89
C ASP A 39 -1.64 3.26 2.15
N LEU A 40 -1.44 1.94 2.30
CA LEU A 40 -0.35 1.19 1.69
C LEU A 40 -0.72 0.65 0.32
N LEU A 41 -2.02 0.51 0.03
CA LEU A 41 -2.50 0.07 -1.26
C LEU A 41 -2.10 1.09 -2.32
N PRO A 42 -1.66 0.62 -3.51
CA PRO A 42 -1.49 1.54 -4.62
C PRO A 42 -2.84 2.22 -4.85
N LYS A 43 -2.86 3.56 -4.88
CA LYS A 43 -4.08 4.31 -5.23
C LYS A 43 -4.60 3.74 -6.53
N SER A 44 -5.70 3.00 -6.44
CA SER A 44 -6.25 2.31 -7.59
C SER A 44 -6.51 3.33 -8.68
N ARG A 45 -6.36 2.92 -9.94
CA ARG A 45 -6.66 3.78 -11.10
C ARG A 45 -8.08 4.35 -11.04
N GLN A 46 -8.97 3.68 -10.30
CA GLN A 46 -10.34 4.11 -9.99
C GLN A 46 -10.39 5.37 -9.12
N ASP A 47 -9.50 5.55 -8.14
CA ASP A 47 -9.39 6.81 -7.38
C ASP A 47 -8.90 7.96 -8.25
N ALA A 48 -7.98 7.69 -9.18
CA ALA A 48 -7.53 8.69 -10.14
C ALA A 48 -8.64 9.09 -11.15
N ALA A 49 -9.54 8.16 -11.48
CA ALA A 49 -10.72 8.42 -12.31
C ALA A 49 -11.82 9.18 -11.52
N LEU A 50 -12.05 8.84 -10.25
CA LEU A 50 -12.99 9.54 -9.36
C LEU A 50 -12.52 10.95 -9.00
N GLN A 51 -11.20 11.17 -8.84
CA GLN A 51 -10.62 12.50 -8.65
C GLN A 51 -10.71 13.37 -9.92
N ARG A 52 -10.64 12.76 -11.11
CA ARG A 52 -10.86 13.46 -12.39
C ARG A 52 -12.33 13.75 -12.69
N ALA A 53 -13.24 12.97 -12.11
CA ALA A 53 -14.69 13.09 -12.33
C ALA A 53 -15.39 14.06 -11.35
N ARG A 54 -14.68 14.65 -10.38
CA ARG A 54 -15.21 15.74 -9.55
C ARG A 54 -14.97 17.08 -10.26
N PRO A 55 -16.01 17.75 -10.82
CA PRO A 55 -15.87 19.14 -11.21
C PRO A 55 -15.68 19.99 -9.94
N ASN A 56 -14.76 20.94 -10.04
CA ASN A 56 -14.47 21.94 -9.02
C ASN A 56 -15.75 22.77 -8.74
N PRO A 57 -16.13 23.03 -7.47
CA PRO A 57 -17.17 24.01 -7.17
C PRO A 57 -16.77 25.44 -7.58
#